data_AF-G8QVA6-F1
#
_entry.id   AF-G8QVA6-F1
#
_cell.length_a   1.000
_cell.length_b   1.000
_cell.length_c   1.000
_cell.angle_alpha   90.00
_cell.angle_beta   90.00
_cell.angle_gamma   90.00
#
_symmetry.space_group_name_H-M   'P 1'
#
loop_
_entity.id
_entity.type
_entity.pdbx_description
1 polymer ?
#
loop_
_entity_poly.entity_id
_entity_poly.type
_entity_poly.pdbx_seq_one_letter_code
_entity_poly.pdbx_strand_id
1 'polypeptide(L)'
;MLKRIAVLCSGGGTNLQALFDAQANGTLKSGFVCLVIANKKDAYALKRAEGQRIATLVIEKHKGQASLFEQRLSEALKENSIDLVVLAGFLCILSPSFVRNYPNRIINIHPSLIPSFCGKGYYGLTVHRAALEYGVKVTGATVHYVNEIPDGGAIIAQKAVSVLPGDTPESLQKRVMEQAEWVLLPQCVETLCAERGAEMDLKQLLKGNRYPGRGILVGVSEDNQAVVAYFIMGRSENSRNRIFREQADGLKTEAFDPKRVEDPSLIIYSPVRSVGNFLIVTNGDQSDTIYDFLSEGKTFEQALQTRCYEPDEPNYTPRISAVVKMGKPFGYSLSILKRNNGECERLFYQYDKPEKGTGHLIHTYESDGAPLPPFEGPPKKVSLAGSIDAFTEDLWDSLDSENRISLFVRYTNLENGKSEQRIINKNKR
;
A
#
# COMPACT_ATOMS: atom_id res chain seq x y z
N MET A 1 -12.08 10.22 3.85
CA MET A 1 -12.75 10.70 2.63
C MET A 1 -13.44 9.52 1.95
N LEU A 2 -14.57 9.73 1.29
CA LEU A 2 -15.23 8.67 0.51
C LEU A 2 -14.36 8.26 -0.67
N LYS A 3 -14.26 6.95 -0.90
CA LYS A 3 -13.48 6.38 -2.01
C LYS A 3 -14.20 6.57 -3.34
N ARG A 4 -13.46 6.98 -4.36
CA ARG A 4 -13.96 7.23 -5.72
C ARG A 4 -13.83 5.96 -6.55
N ILE A 5 -14.95 5.45 -7.06
CA ILE A 5 -15.00 4.17 -7.75
C ILE A 5 -15.23 4.38 -9.25
N ALA A 6 -14.44 3.69 -10.07
CA ALA A 6 -14.72 3.53 -11.50
C ALA A 6 -15.23 2.11 -11.77
N VAL A 7 -16.30 1.99 -12.54
CA VAL A 7 -16.82 0.68 -12.98
C VAL A 7 -16.59 0.51 -14.47
N LEU A 8 -15.94 -0.59 -14.85
CA LEU A 8 -15.68 -0.95 -16.25
C LEU A 8 -16.66 -2.04 -16.68
N CYS A 9 -17.31 -1.86 -17.84
CA CYS A 9 -18.35 -2.75 -18.35
C CYS A 9 -18.24 -3.00 -19.86
N SER A 10 -18.80 -4.11 -20.35
CA SER A 10 -18.92 -4.40 -21.79
C SER A 10 -20.34 -4.67 -22.29
N GLY A 11 -21.35 -4.60 -21.42
CA GLY A 11 -22.73 -5.02 -21.76
C GLY A 11 -23.81 -4.45 -20.85
N GLY A 12 -24.68 -5.32 -20.33
CA GLY A 12 -25.95 -4.96 -19.67
C GLY A 12 -25.86 -4.18 -18.35
N GLY A 13 -24.72 -4.25 -17.66
CA GLY A 13 -24.47 -3.47 -16.43
C GLY A 13 -25.38 -3.84 -15.24
N THR A 14 -25.77 -5.11 -15.09
CA THR A 14 -26.58 -5.55 -13.95
C THR A 14 -25.82 -5.48 -12.62
N ASN A 15 -24.54 -5.84 -12.61
CA ASN A 15 -23.66 -5.62 -11.45
C ASN A 15 -23.42 -4.14 -11.16
N LEU A 16 -23.38 -3.28 -12.18
CA LEU A 16 -23.36 -1.82 -12.00
C LEU A 16 -24.64 -1.33 -11.32
N GLN A 17 -25.82 -1.84 -11.72
CA GLN A 17 -27.07 -1.51 -11.07
C GLN A 17 -27.06 -1.91 -9.58
N ALA A 18 -26.57 -3.11 -9.26
CA ALA A 18 -26.45 -3.56 -7.87
C ALA A 18 -25.60 -2.61 -7.01
N LEU A 19 -24.53 -2.02 -7.57
CA LEU A 19 -23.73 -1.00 -6.88
C LEU A 19 -24.51 0.31 -6.65
N PHE A 20 -25.31 0.75 -7.63
CA PHE A 20 -26.16 1.92 -7.47
C PHE A 20 -27.24 1.70 -6.41
N ASP A 21 -27.89 0.55 -6.43
CA ASP A 21 -28.91 0.19 -5.46
C ASP A 21 -28.31 0.12 -4.04
N ALA A 22 -27.09 -0.43 -3.92
CA ALA A 22 -26.33 -0.46 -2.68
C ALA A 22 -25.95 0.94 -2.17
N GLN A 23 -25.61 1.88 -3.05
CA GLN A 23 -25.40 3.27 -2.65
C GLN A 23 -26.69 3.91 -2.16
N ALA A 24 -27.79 3.71 -2.88
CA ALA A 24 -29.08 4.31 -2.57
C ALA A 24 -29.64 3.79 -1.22
N ASN A 25 -29.43 2.50 -0.92
CA ASN A 25 -29.91 1.88 0.32
C ASN A 25 -28.90 1.95 1.49
N GLY A 26 -27.72 2.54 1.29
CA GLY A 26 -26.69 2.73 2.32
C GLY A 26 -25.82 1.50 2.61
N THR A 27 -25.94 0.42 1.83
CA THR A 27 -25.01 -0.74 1.90
C THR A 27 -23.61 -0.34 1.46
N LEU A 28 -23.49 0.49 0.43
CA LEU A 28 -22.24 1.10 -0.02
C LEU A 28 -22.21 2.57 0.43
N LYS A 29 -21.47 2.84 1.50
CA LYS A 29 -21.42 4.14 2.19
C LYS A 29 -20.02 4.71 2.36
N SER A 30 -18.98 3.88 2.22
CA SER A 30 -17.58 4.28 2.36
C SER A 30 -16.94 4.67 1.02
N GLY A 31 -17.64 4.43 -0.08
CA GLY A 31 -17.26 4.85 -1.43
C GLY A 31 -18.47 5.16 -2.31
N PHE A 32 -18.21 5.70 -3.50
CA PHE A 32 -19.24 5.99 -4.48
C PHE A 32 -18.71 5.86 -5.91
N VAL A 33 -19.55 5.35 -6.80
CA VAL A 33 -19.30 5.25 -8.24
C VAL A 33 -19.41 6.65 -8.84
N CYS A 34 -18.28 7.14 -9.36
CA CYS A 34 -18.20 8.46 -9.98
C CYS A 34 -17.88 8.39 -11.48
N LEU A 35 -17.49 7.22 -11.99
CA LEU A 35 -17.16 7.03 -13.40
C LEU A 35 -17.59 5.63 -13.87
N VAL A 36 -18.22 5.57 -15.04
CA VAL A 36 -18.51 4.31 -15.74
C VAL A 36 -17.82 4.34 -17.10
N ILE A 37 -16.94 3.35 -17.35
CA ILE A 37 -16.23 3.22 -18.63
C ILE A 37 -16.75 1.98 -19.35
N ALA A 38 -17.24 2.16 -20.57
CA ALA A 38 -17.59 1.05 -21.44
C ALA A 38 -16.63 0.92 -22.61
N ASN A 39 -16.36 -0.31 -23.05
CA ASN A 39 -15.60 -0.56 -24.27
C ASN A 39 -16.47 -0.68 -25.53
N LYS A 40 -17.79 -0.49 -25.39
CA LYS A 40 -18.76 -0.50 -26.48
C LYS A 40 -19.73 0.67 -26.33
N LYS A 41 -20.03 1.36 -27.44
CA LYS A 41 -20.92 2.53 -27.47
C LYS A 41 -22.37 2.21 -27.13
N ASP A 42 -22.80 0.99 -27.41
CA ASP A 42 -24.17 0.50 -27.23
C ASP A 42 -24.38 -0.24 -25.89
N ALA A 43 -23.37 -0.27 -25.02
CA ALA A 43 -23.49 -0.92 -23.71
C ALA A 43 -24.62 -0.28 -22.88
N TYR A 44 -25.63 -1.07 -22.51
CA TYR A 44 -26.75 -0.60 -21.69
C TYR A 44 -26.32 -0.08 -20.31
N ALA A 45 -25.14 -0.51 -19.82
CA ALA A 45 -24.50 0.07 -18.63
C ALA A 45 -24.35 1.61 -18.69
N LEU A 46 -24.11 2.18 -19.87
CA LEU A 46 -24.00 3.63 -20.07
C LEU A 46 -25.35 4.31 -19.77
N LYS A 47 -26.46 3.76 -20.28
CA LYS A 47 -27.81 4.27 -20.01
C LYS A 47 -28.18 4.20 -18.52
N ARG A 48 -27.74 3.14 -17.82
CA ARG A 48 -27.92 3.02 -16.35
C ARG A 48 -27.20 4.14 -15.62
N ALA A 49 -25.95 4.43 -16.00
CA ALA A 49 -25.13 5.48 -15.40
C ALA A 49 -25.69 6.88 -15.67
N GLU A 50 -26.13 7.15 -16.91
CA GLU A 50 -26.82 8.39 -17.28
C GLU A 50 -28.07 8.63 -16.43
N GLY A 51 -28.87 7.58 -16.21
CA GLY A 51 -30.06 7.64 -15.34
C GLY A 51 -29.73 8.01 -13.88
N GLN A 52 -28.51 7.73 -13.42
CA GLN A 52 -27.99 8.11 -12.10
C GLN A 52 -27.15 9.40 -12.12
N ARG A 53 -27.04 10.07 -13.27
CA ARG A 53 -26.20 11.27 -13.49
C ARG A 53 -24.72 11.05 -13.16
N ILE A 54 -24.22 9.85 -13.44
CA ILE A 54 -22.81 9.49 -13.27
C ILE A 54 -22.06 9.71 -14.58
N ALA A 55 -20.83 10.20 -14.48
CA ALA A 55 -19.99 10.43 -15.66
C ALA A 55 -19.73 9.12 -16.40
N THR A 56 -19.88 9.16 -17.72
CA THR A 56 -19.68 8.01 -18.61
C THR A 56 -18.58 8.29 -19.63
N LEU A 57 -17.78 7.28 -19.94
CA LEU A 57 -16.79 7.34 -21.01
C LEU A 57 -16.84 6.08 -21.86
N VAL A 58 -16.66 6.24 -23.18
CA VAL A 58 -16.49 5.11 -24.09
C VAL A 58 -15.04 5.05 -24.57
N ILE A 59 -14.35 3.95 -24.28
CA ILE A 59 -12.98 3.70 -24.75
C ILE A 59 -12.99 2.36 -25.48
N GLU A 60 -13.02 2.38 -26.82
CA GLU A 60 -13.07 1.17 -27.63
C GLU A 60 -11.70 0.49 -27.68
N LYS A 61 -11.66 -0.86 -27.57
CA LYS A 61 -10.42 -1.63 -27.73
C LYS A 61 -10.27 -2.08 -29.18
N HIS A 62 -9.41 -1.41 -29.94
CA HIS A 62 -9.10 -1.78 -31.32
C HIS A 62 -7.96 -2.81 -31.41
N LYS A 63 -8.03 -3.69 -32.41
CA LYS A 63 -6.98 -4.69 -32.66
C LYS A 63 -5.64 -3.99 -32.92
N GLY A 64 -4.58 -4.43 -32.24
CA GLY A 64 -3.24 -3.85 -32.34
C GLY A 64 -3.02 -2.57 -31.53
N GLN A 65 -4.02 -2.06 -30.81
CA GLN A 65 -3.94 -0.79 -30.06
C GLN A 65 -4.12 -0.99 -28.54
N ALA A 66 -3.66 -2.12 -28.00
CA ALA A 66 -3.80 -2.41 -26.57
C ALA A 66 -3.15 -1.34 -25.67
N SER A 67 -1.96 -0.86 -26.04
CA SER A 67 -1.25 0.19 -25.30
C SER A 67 -2.04 1.50 -25.28
N LEU A 68 -2.54 1.96 -26.43
CA LEU A 68 -3.35 3.19 -26.52
C LEU A 68 -4.66 3.07 -25.73
N PHE A 69 -5.31 1.91 -25.78
CA PHE A 69 -6.51 1.63 -24.99
C PHE A 69 -6.25 1.78 -23.48
N GLU A 70 -5.15 1.22 -22.99
CA GLU A 70 -4.77 1.26 -21.58
C GLU A 70 -4.22 2.62 -21.13
N GLN A 71 -3.56 3.36 -22.04
CA GLN A 71 -3.17 4.75 -21.80
C GLN A 71 -4.41 5.61 -21.53
N ARG A 72 -5.42 5.54 -22.40
CA ARG A 72 -6.67 6.30 -22.24
C ARG A 72 -7.44 5.90 -20.98
N LEU A 73 -7.43 4.62 -20.63
CA LEU A 73 -7.96 4.17 -19.33
C LEU A 73 -7.21 4.85 -18.18
N SER A 74 -5.88 4.82 -18.21
CA SER A 74 -5.04 5.38 -17.13
C SER A 74 -5.26 6.88 -16.96
N GLU A 75 -5.35 7.62 -18.06
CA GLU A 75 -5.66 9.05 -18.09
C GLU A 75 -7.02 9.32 -17.44
N ALA A 76 -8.07 8.61 -17.89
CA ALA A 76 -9.43 8.78 -17.35
C ALA A 76 -9.49 8.46 -15.84
N LEU A 77 -8.82 7.39 -15.39
CA LEU A 77 -8.75 7.02 -13.98
C LEU A 77 -8.03 8.08 -13.14
N LYS A 78 -6.94 8.66 -13.66
CA LYS A 78 -6.16 9.71 -12.99
C LYS A 78 -6.92 11.02 -12.90
N GLU A 79 -7.49 11.49 -14.01
CA GLU A 79 -8.29 12.72 -14.07
C GLU A 79 -9.47 12.68 -13.10
N ASN A 80 -10.09 11.52 -12.97
CA ASN A 80 -11.22 11.33 -12.06
C ASN A 80 -10.80 10.96 -10.63
N SER A 81 -9.50 10.95 -10.31
CA SER A 81 -8.96 10.60 -8.98
C SER A 81 -9.52 9.29 -8.43
N ILE A 82 -9.62 8.26 -9.27
CA ILE A 82 -10.25 6.99 -8.92
C ILE A 82 -9.39 6.25 -7.89
N ASP A 83 -9.99 5.79 -6.80
CA ASP A 83 -9.33 4.97 -5.78
C ASP A 83 -9.41 3.47 -6.08
N LEU A 84 -10.58 3.00 -6.54
CA LEU A 84 -10.89 1.58 -6.79
C LEU A 84 -11.52 1.40 -8.17
N VAL A 85 -11.04 0.40 -8.91
CA VAL A 85 -11.58 -0.02 -10.21
C VAL A 85 -12.33 -1.33 -10.05
N VAL A 86 -13.57 -1.38 -10.52
CA VAL A 86 -14.43 -2.57 -10.48
C VAL A 86 -14.70 -3.04 -11.90
N LEU A 87 -14.25 -4.25 -12.23
CA LEU A 87 -14.59 -4.93 -13.47
C LEU A 87 -15.93 -5.66 -13.27
N ALA A 88 -16.99 -5.12 -13.88
CA ALA A 88 -18.36 -5.62 -13.77
C ALA A 88 -18.86 -6.06 -15.15
N GLY A 89 -18.51 -7.29 -15.54
CA GLY A 89 -18.80 -7.80 -16.88
C GLY A 89 -17.96 -7.12 -17.97
N PHE A 90 -16.70 -6.82 -17.66
CA PHE A 90 -15.73 -6.25 -18.59
C PHE A 90 -14.97 -7.36 -19.31
N LEU A 91 -15.10 -7.42 -20.64
CA LEU A 91 -14.61 -8.54 -21.45
C LEU A 91 -13.21 -8.28 -22.05
N CYS A 92 -12.56 -7.18 -21.69
CA CYS A 92 -11.22 -6.86 -22.15
C CYS A 92 -10.18 -7.28 -21.11
N ILE A 93 -9.29 -8.19 -21.50
CA ILE A 93 -8.09 -8.51 -20.72
C ILE A 93 -7.19 -7.27 -20.66
N LEU A 94 -6.77 -6.91 -19.45
CA LEU A 94 -5.81 -5.85 -19.14
C LEU A 94 -4.40 -6.42 -19.16
N SER A 95 -3.43 -5.65 -19.61
CA SER A 95 -2.03 -6.07 -19.67
C SER A 95 -1.42 -6.16 -18.27
N PRO A 96 -0.40 -7.03 -18.08
CA PRO A 96 0.41 -7.05 -16.86
C PRO A 96 0.97 -5.69 -16.45
N SER A 97 1.43 -4.89 -17.44
CA SER A 97 1.94 -3.54 -17.19
C SER A 97 0.88 -2.61 -16.63
N PHE A 98 -0.36 -2.68 -17.15
CA PHE A 98 -1.45 -1.86 -16.63
C PHE A 98 -1.81 -2.27 -15.21
N VAL A 99 -1.99 -3.56 -14.94
CA VAL A 99 -2.39 -4.06 -13.62
C VAL A 99 -1.37 -3.70 -12.54
N ARG A 100 -0.07 -3.77 -12.84
CA ARG A 100 1.00 -3.37 -11.89
C ARG A 100 0.97 -1.91 -11.48
N ASN A 101 0.39 -1.02 -12.28
CA ASN A 101 0.23 0.40 -11.92
C ASN A 101 -0.88 0.62 -10.89
N TYR A 102 -1.72 -0.39 -10.63
CA TYR A 102 -2.86 -0.34 -9.72
C TYR A 102 -2.87 -1.52 -8.74
N PRO A 103 -1.78 -1.72 -7.95
CA PRO A 103 -1.68 -2.85 -7.03
C PRO A 103 -2.82 -2.80 -6.01
N ASN A 104 -3.54 -3.92 -5.86
CA ASN A 104 -4.69 -4.06 -4.95
C ASN A 104 -5.81 -3.01 -5.16
N ARG A 105 -5.93 -2.45 -6.37
CA ARG A 105 -6.92 -1.40 -6.70
C ARG A 105 -7.87 -1.79 -7.84
N ILE A 106 -7.73 -2.99 -8.38
CA ILE A 106 -8.63 -3.52 -9.41
C ILE A 106 -9.22 -4.82 -8.90
N ILE A 107 -10.55 -4.89 -8.86
CA ILE A 107 -11.29 -6.11 -8.52
C ILE A 107 -12.17 -6.54 -9.68
N ASN A 108 -12.44 -7.84 -9.76
CA ASN A 108 -13.36 -8.42 -10.73
C ASN A 108 -14.36 -9.31 -10.01
N ILE A 109 -15.55 -9.44 -10.59
CA ILE A 109 -16.51 -10.48 -10.22
C ILE A 109 -16.66 -11.50 -11.35
N HIS A 110 -16.52 -12.78 -10.99
CA HIS A 110 -16.59 -13.91 -11.90
C HIS A 110 -17.74 -14.86 -11.51
N PRO A 111 -18.60 -15.32 -12.45
CA PRO A 111 -19.81 -16.10 -12.17
C PRO A 111 -19.55 -17.61 -11.93
N SER A 112 -18.51 -17.93 -11.15
CA SER A 112 -18.27 -19.29 -10.63
C SER A 112 -17.54 -19.25 -9.28
N LEU A 113 -17.41 -20.41 -8.64
CA LEU A 113 -16.51 -20.62 -7.52
C LEU A 113 -15.09 -20.94 -8.03
N ILE A 114 -14.27 -19.91 -8.25
CA ILE A 114 -12.85 -20.04 -8.61
C ILE A 114 -12.17 -20.98 -7.59
N PRO A 115 -11.37 -21.97 -8.04
CA PRO A 115 -10.78 -22.12 -9.38
C PRO A 115 -11.63 -22.88 -10.42
N SER A 116 -12.90 -23.18 -10.16
CA SER A 116 -13.75 -23.89 -11.12
C SER A 116 -14.27 -22.95 -12.22
N PHE A 117 -14.33 -23.43 -13.47
CA PHE A 117 -14.95 -22.72 -14.61
C PHE A 117 -14.49 -21.26 -14.75
N CYS A 118 -13.18 -21.00 -14.69
CA CYS A 118 -12.59 -19.66 -14.75
C CYS A 118 -11.46 -19.57 -15.78
N GLY A 119 -11.00 -18.35 -16.06
CA GLY A 119 -9.93 -18.07 -16.99
C GLY A 119 -10.41 -17.97 -18.44
N LYS A 120 -9.48 -18.14 -19.38
CA LYS A 120 -9.73 -17.86 -20.80
C LYS A 120 -10.85 -18.75 -21.36
N GLY A 121 -11.90 -18.13 -21.88
CA GLY A 121 -13.06 -18.80 -22.48
C GLY A 121 -14.26 -18.95 -21.55
N TYR A 122 -14.07 -18.75 -20.25
CA TYR A 122 -15.14 -18.80 -19.27
C TYR A 122 -15.68 -17.40 -19.00
N TYR A 123 -16.62 -16.95 -19.83
CA TYR A 123 -17.32 -15.68 -19.62
C TYR A 123 -18.77 -15.78 -20.10
N GLY A 124 -19.65 -14.94 -19.57
CA GLY A 124 -21.06 -14.94 -19.93
C GLY A 124 -21.72 -16.31 -19.73
N LEU A 125 -22.58 -16.71 -20.67
CA LEU A 125 -23.31 -17.99 -20.59
C LEU A 125 -22.41 -19.23 -20.65
N THR A 126 -21.19 -19.13 -21.16
CA THR A 126 -20.26 -20.27 -21.27
C THR A 126 -19.92 -20.85 -19.90
N VAL A 127 -19.84 -20.01 -18.87
CA VAL A 127 -19.56 -20.45 -17.48
C VAL A 127 -20.69 -21.33 -16.95
N HIS A 128 -21.93 -20.87 -17.10
CA HIS A 128 -23.11 -21.58 -16.63
C HIS A 128 -23.37 -22.86 -17.43
N ARG A 129 -23.13 -22.84 -18.74
CA ARG A 129 -23.21 -24.03 -19.59
C ARG A 129 -22.21 -25.10 -19.13
N ALA A 130 -20.95 -24.72 -18.92
CA ALA A 130 -19.93 -25.66 -18.46
C ALA A 130 -20.25 -26.26 -17.09
N ALA A 131 -20.79 -25.46 -16.17
CA ALA A 131 -21.23 -25.95 -14.86
C ALA A 131 -22.36 -27.00 -14.98
N LEU A 132 -23.35 -26.75 -15.84
CA LEU A 132 -24.46 -27.69 -16.09
C LEU A 132 -23.98 -28.96 -16.80
N GLU A 133 -23.13 -28.84 -17.81
CA GLU A 133 -22.55 -29.97 -18.55
C GLU A 133 -21.69 -30.86 -17.65
N TYR A 134 -20.93 -30.26 -16.73
CA TYR A 134 -20.17 -31.01 -15.72
C TYR A 134 -21.08 -31.70 -14.69
N GLY A 135 -22.31 -31.19 -14.49
CA GLY A 135 -23.28 -31.76 -13.58
C GLY A 135 -23.13 -31.35 -12.11
N VAL A 136 -22.45 -30.22 -11.83
CA VAL A 136 -22.29 -29.74 -10.44
C VAL A 136 -23.64 -29.43 -9.80
N LYS A 137 -23.75 -29.64 -8.49
CA LYS A 137 -24.93 -29.27 -7.69
C LYS A 137 -24.80 -27.92 -6.99
N VAL A 138 -23.59 -27.36 -7.00
CA VAL A 138 -23.26 -26.08 -6.42
C VAL A 138 -22.34 -25.32 -7.40
N THR A 139 -22.68 -24.06 -7.65
CA THR A 139 -21.83 -23.07 -8.32
C THR A 139 -21.81 -21.80 -7.46
N GLY A 140 -21.51 -20.64 -8.01
CA GLY A 140 -21.54 -19.39 -7.24
C GLY A 140 -20.97 -18.21 -8.01
N ALA A 141 -20.52 -17.21 -7.27
CA ALA A 141 -19.72 -16.11 -7.79
C ALA A 141 -18.51 -15.87 -6.88
N THR A 142 -17.45 -15.32 -7.47
CA THR A 142 -16.20 -14.96 -6.80
C THR A 142 -15.86 -13.50 -7.07
N VAL A 143 -15.57 -12.73 -6.01
CA VAL A 143 -14.90 -11.43 -6.13
C VAL A 143 -13.43 -11.62 -5.80
N HIS A 144 -12.55 -11.13 -6.64
CA HIS A 144 -11.10 -11.27 -6.49
C HIS A 144 -10.35 -10.05 -6.99
N TYR A 145 -9.12 -9.85 -6.51
CA TYR A 145 -8.21 -8.87 -7.10
C TYR A 145 -7.78 -9.33 -8.50
N VAL A 146 -7.56 -8.37 -9.40
CA VAL A 146 -7.01 -8.66 -10.73
C VAL A 146 -5.49 -8.70 -10.65
N ASN A 147 -4.87 -9.73 -11.22
CA ASN A 147 -3.42 -9.85 -11.43
C ASN A 147 -3.13 -10.22 -12.90
N GLU A 148 -1.91 -10.65 -13.20
CA GLU A 148 -1.50 -11.04 -14.56
C GLU A 148 -2.19 -12.32 -15.08
N ILE A 149 -2.81 -13.11 -14.19
CA ILE A 149 -3.44 -14.38 -14.52
C ILE A 149 -4.95 -14.16 -14.60
N PRO A 150 -5.61 -14.41 -15.74
CA PRO A 150 -7.07 -14.31 -15.85
C PRO A 150 -7.76 -15.13 -14.76
N ASP A 151 -8.58 -14.46 -13.94
CA ASP A 151 -9.29 -15.03 -12.79
C ASP A 151 -8.39 -15.75 -11.77
N GLY A 152 -7.10 -15.39 -11.70
CA GLY A 152 -6.09 -16.03 -10.85
C GLY A 152 -5.57 -15.17 -9.71
N GLY A 153 -6.20 -14.02 -9.44
CA GLY A 153 -5.81 -13.15 -8.34
C GLY A 153 -6.40 -13.57 -7.00
N ALA A 154 -5.93 -12.93 -5.92
CA ALA A 154 -6.34 -13.25 -4.57
C ALA A 154 -7.86 -13.08 -4.40
N ILE A 155 -8.52 -14.14 -3.93
CA ILE A 155 -9.96 -14.16 -3.68
C ILE A 155 -10.26 -13.28 -2.47
N ILE A 156 -11.21 -12.36 -2.65
CA ILE A 156 -11.72 -11.50 -1.58
C ILE A 156 -12.89 -12.19 -0.90
N ALA A 157 -13.85 -12.68 -1.68
CA ALA A 157 -15.01 -13.40 -1.17
C ALA A 157 -15.64 -14.28 -2.24
N GLN A 158 -16.42 -15.27 -1.78
CA GLN A 158 -17.21 -16.16 -2.62
C GLN A 158 -18.60 -16.34 -2.03
N LYS A 159 -19.58 -16.59 -2.91
CA LYS A 159 -20.92 -16.97 -2.49
C LYS A 159 -21.45 -18.11 -3.34
N ALA A 160 -21.78 -19.22 -2.68
CA ALA A 160 -22.30 -20.42 -3.30
C ALA A 160 -23.79 -20.29 -3.66
N VAL A 161 -24.19 -20.96 -4.74
CA VAL A 161 -25.55 -21.02 -5.27
C VAL A 161 -25.85 -22.45 -5.70
N SER A 162 -27.02 -22.95 -5.32
CA SER A 162 -27.46 -24.30 -5.71
C SER A 162 -27.85 -24.36 -7.18
N VAL A 163 -27.44 -25.43 -7.86
CA VAL A 163 -27.90 -25.79 -9.20
C VAL A 163 -29.13 -26.68 -9.05
N LEU A 164 -30.26 -26.24 -9.58
CA LEU A 164 -31.54 -26.94 -9.42
C LEU A 164 -31.78 -27.91 -10.59
N PRO A 165 -32.53 -29.00 -10.36
CA PRO A 165 -32.99 -29.86 -11.44
C PRO A 165 -33.74 -29.05 -12.52
N GLY A 166 -33.35 -29.24 -13.78
CA GLY A 166 -33.98 -28.59 -14.93
C GLY A 166 -33.46 -27.17 -15.25
N ASP A 167 -32.40 -26.70 -14.59
CA ASP A 167 -31.77 -25.43 -14.94
C ASP A 167 -31.27 -25.39 -16.39
N THR A 168 -31.51 -24.26 -17.05
CA THR A 168 -30.82 -23.85 -18.28
C THR A 168 -29.66 -22.90 -17.94
N PRO A 169 -28.70 -22.68 -18.85
CA PRO A 169 -27.64 -21.69 -18.63
C PRO A 169 -28.17 -20.30 -18.24
N GLU A 170 -29.30 -19.88 -18.81
CA GLU A 170 -29.94 -18.59 -18.54
C GLU A 170 -30.62 -18.56 -17.16
N SER A 171 -31.34 -19.63 -16.77
CA SER A 171 -31.97 -19.70 -15.44
C SER A 171 -30.91 -19.77 -14.35
N LEU A 172 -29.83 -20.52 -14.57
CA LEU A 172 -28.70 -20.59 -13.66
C LEU A 172 -27.94 -19.27 -13.58
N GLN A 173 -27.70 -18.60 -14.71
CA GLN A 173 -27.10 -17.26 -14.75
C GLN A 173 -27.89 -16.28 -13.91
N LYS A 174 -29.21 -16.20 -14.14
CA LYS A 174 -30.09 -15.30 -13.39
C LYS A 174 -30.01 -15.59 -11.89
N ARG A 175 -30.01 -16.87 -11.49
CA ARG A 175 -29.89 -17.25 -10.09
C ARG A 175 -28.54 -16.86 -9.49
N VAL A 176 -27.44 -17.08 -10.20
CA VAL A 176 -26.08 -16.68 -9.76
C VAL A 176 -26.00 -15.17 -9.60
N MET A 177 -26.56 -14.40 -10.53
CA MET A 177 -26.62 -12.94 -10.44
C MET A 177 -27.39 -12.48 -9.19
N GLU A 178 -28.63 -12.96 -9.01
CA GLU A 178 -29.53 -12.55 -7.92
C GLU A 178 -29.03 -13.00 -6.55
N GLN A 179 -28.59 -14.25 -6.43
CA GLN A 179 -28.26 -14.84 -5.13
C GLN A 179 -26.80 -14.60 -4.74
N ALA A 180 -25.88 -14.45 -5.71
CA ALA A 180 -24.47 -14.26 -5.44
C ALA A 180 -23.97 -12.88 -5.87
N GLU A 181 -23.92 -12.57 -7.17
CA GLU A 181 -23.18 -11.40 -7.66
C GLU A 181 -23.67 -10.07 -7.07
N TRP A 182 -24.99 -9.85 -7.10
CA TRP A 182 -25.61 -8.60 -6.65
C TRP A 182 -25.53 -8.39 -5.14
N VAL A 183 -25.22 -9.45 -4.38
CA VAL A 183 -24.99 -9.37 -2.94
C VAL A 183 -23.51 -9.23 -2.63
N LEU A 184 -22.68 -10.06 -3.27
CA LEU A 184 -21.26 -10.18 -2.98
C LEU A 184 -20.48 -8.95 -3.43
N LEU A 185 -20.72 -8.46 -4.65
CA LEU A 185 -19.94 -7.37 -5.22
C LEU A 185 -20.07 -6.07 -4.39
N PRO A 186 -21.28 -5.58 -4.04
CA PRO A 186 -21.39 -4.37 -3.25
C PRO A 186 -20.78 -4.50 -1.85
N GLN A 187 -20.88 -5.66 -1.21
CA GLN A 187 -20.28 -5.93 0.11
C GLN A 187 -18.76 -5.87 0.05
N CYS A 188 -18.13 -6.46 -0.97
CA CYS A 188 -16.69 -6.39 -1.15
C CYS A 188 -16.24 -4.96 -1.45
N VAL A 189 -16.96 -4.23 -2.31
CA VAL A 189 -16.64 -2.84 -2.61
C VAL A 189 -16.75 -1.96 -1.36
N GLU A 190 -17.80 -2.13 -0.56
CA GLU A 190 -17.93 -1.41 0.73
C GLU A 190 -16.76 -1.75 1.65
N THR A 191 -16.42 -3.03 1.82
CA THR A 191 -15.33 -3.47 2.70
C THR A 191 -14.01 -2.79 2.29
N LEU A 192 -13.66 -2.86 1.00
CA LEU A 192 -12.44 -2.24 0.47
C LEU A 192 -12.44 -0.71 0.54
N CYS A 193 -13.62 -0.09 0.48
CA CYS A 193 -13.74 1.36 0.59
C CYS A 193 -13.74 1.84 2.04
N ALA A 194 -14.29 1.02 2.94
CA ALA A 194 -14.32 1.22 4.39
C ALA A 194 -12.96 0.95 5.02
N GLU A 195 -12.14 0.11 4.39
CA GLU A 195 -10.72 -0.06 4.69
C GLU A 195 -10.02 1.30 4.57
N ARG A 196 -9.90 1.98 5.71
CA ARG A 196 -9.15 3.21 5.89
C ARG A 196 -7.66 2.90 5.73
N GLY A 197 -7.19 2.71 4.49
CA GLY A 197 -5.80 2.30 4.20
C GLY A 197 -5.33 1.32 5.25
N ALA A 198 -5.98 0.14 5.30
CA ALA A 198 -6.00 -0.76 6.44
C ALA A 198 -4.70 -0.67 7.22
N GLU A 199 -4.79 -0.33 8.52
CA GLU A 199 -3.63 -0.46 9.40
C GLU A 199 -3.08 -1.86 9.20
N MET A 200 -1.91 -1.93 8.59
CA MET A 200 -1.31 -3.21 8.32
C MET A 200 -0.58 -3.63 9.57
N ASP A 201 -0.70 -4.91 9.91
CA ASP A 201 0.18 -5.52 10.87
C ASP A 201 1.63 -5.34 10.37
N LEU A 202 2.48 -4.78 11.24
CA LEU A 202 3.90 -4.52 10.97
C LEU A 202 4.59 -5.81 10.49
N LYS A 203 4.18 -6.95 11.06
CA LYS A 203 4.68 -8.27 10.68
C LYS A 203 4.28 -8.65 9.26
N GLN A 204 3.06 -8.34 8.84
CA GLN A 204 2.60 -8.58 7.47
C GLN A 204 3.38 -7.72 6.47
N LEU A 205 3.71 -6.48 6.83
CA LEU A 205 4.50 -5.58 5.98
C LEU A 205 5.96 -6.02 5.81
N LEU A 206 6.60 -6.48 6.88
CA LEU A 206 8.05 -6.72 6.89
C LEU A 206 8.45 -8.18 6.68
N LYS A 207 7.68 -9.16 7.19
CA LYS A 207 8.09 -10.58 7.20
C LYS A 207 8.20 -11.19 5.80
N GLY A 208 7.43 -10.69 4.83
CA GLY A 208 7.53 -11.07 3.42
C GLY A 208 8.59 -10.31 2.63
N ASN A 209 9.19 -9.27 3.21
CA ASN A 209 10.15 -8.40 2.54
C ASN A 209 11.58 -8.71 2.98
N ARG A 210 12.34 -9.39 2.11
CA ARG A 210 13.72 -9.79 2.40
C ARG A 210 14.66 -8.60 2.65
N TYR A 211 14.37 -7.44 2.06
CA TYR A 211 15.26 -6.29 2.16
C TYR A 211 14.58 -4.92 1.95
N PRO A 212 13.82 -4.40 2.94
CA PRO A 212 13.35 -3.01 2.95
C PRO A 212 14.48 -1.98 3.15
N GLY A 213 15.69 -2.45 3.51
CA GLY A 213 16.87 -1.61 3.76
C GLY A 213 16.84 -0.94 5.12
N ARG A 214 16.67 0.38 5.16
CA ARG A 214 16.56 1.16 6.41
C ARG A 214 15.13 1.64 6.56
N GLY A 215 14.59 1.65 7.77
CA GLY A 215 13.20 2.07 8.00
C GLY A 215 13.03 2.94 9.23
N ILE A 216 12.12 3.91 9.12
CA ILE A 216 11.71 4.81 10.19
C ILE A 216 10.22 4.63 10.41
N LEU A 217 9.83 4.42 11.67
CA LEU A 217 8.45 4.37 12.11
C LEU A 217 8.22 5.46 13.17
N VAL A 218 7.17 6.26 13.00
CA VAL A 218 6.74 7.25 13.99
C VAL A 218 5.24 7.16 14.19
N GLY A 219 4.78 7.23 15.44
CA GLY A 219 3.36 7.19 15.76
C GLY A 219 3.05 7.47 17.22
N VAL A 220 1.83 7.13 17.63
CA VAL A 220 1.34 7.23 19.00
C VAL A 220 0.80 5.86 19.43
N SER A 221 1.27 5.33 20.55
CA SER A 221 0.73 4.10 21.14
C SER A 221 -0.70 4.30 21.67
N GLU A 222 -1.40 3.21 21.97
CA GLU A 222 -2.72 3.26 22.64
C GLU A 222 -2.65 4.00 23.98
N ASP A 223 -1.54 3.86 24.70
CA ASP A 223 -1.24 4.50 25.99
C ASP A 223 -0.73 5.95 25.86
N ASN A 224 -0.95 6.60 24.72
CA ASN A 224 -0.62 8.01 24.50
C ASN A 224 0.89 8.32 24.63
N GLN A 225 1.74 7.40 24.20
CA GLN A 225 3.20 7.61 24.12
C GLN A 225 3.62 7.83 22.66
N ALA A 226 4.50 8.79 22.41
CA ALA A 226 5.18 8.90 21.13
C ALA A 226 6.07 7.67 20.93
N VAL A 227 5.86 6.97 19.82
CA VAL A 227 6.66 5.81 19.43
C VAL A 227 7.54 6.20 18.25
N VAL A 228 8.83 5.95 18.39
CA VAL A 228 9.82 6.18 17.33
C VAL A 228 10.68 4.94 17.21
N ALA A 229 10.75 4.36 16.02
CA ALA A 229 11.65 3.23 15.76
C ALA A 229 12.47 3.47 14.49
N TYR A 230 13.70 2.99 14.52
CA TYR A 230 14.65 3.05 13.42
C TYR A 230 15.40 1.74 13.29
N PHE A 231 15.37 1.12 12.11
CA PHE A 231 16.12 -0.11 11.84
C PHE A 231 17.05 0.03 10.65
N ILE A 232 18.14 -0.74 10.71
CA ILE A 232 19.12 -0.90 9.63
C ILE A 232 19.19 -2.38 9.25
N MET A 233 19.13 -2.64 7.94
CA MET A 233 19.46 -3.93 7.33
C MET A 233 20.67 -3.77 6.41
N GLY A 234 21.42 -4.85 6.19
CA GLY A 234 22.63 -4.84 5.40
C GLY A 234 22.83 -6.08 4.53
N ARG A 235 23.16 -5.86 3.25
CA ARG A 235 23.57 -6.90 2.29
C ARG A 235 25.08 -7.00 2.11
N SER A 236 25.79 -5.86 2.05
CA SER A 236 27.24 -5.79 1.88
C SER A 236 27.99 -5.96 3.20
N GLU A 237 29.28 -6.30 3.14
CA GLU A 237 30.14 -6.38 4.33
C GLU A 237 30.15 -5.05 5.10
N ASN A 238 30.31 -3.91 4.41
CA ASN A 238 30.25 -2.58 5.01
C ASN A 238 28.92 -2.30 5.73
N SER A 239 27.78 -2.66 5.14
CA SER A 239 26.47 -2.44 5.78
C SER A 239 26.25 -3.38 6.97
N ARG A 240 26.72 -4.63 6.85
CA ARG A 240 26.65 -5.64 7.91
C ARG A 240 27.55 -5.31 9.11
N ASN A 241 28.55 -4.46 8.89
CA ASN A 241 29.51 -4.04 9.91
C ASN A 241 28.97 -2.89 10.79
N ARG A 242 27.70 -2.47 10.68
CA ARG A 242 27.15 -1.36 11.48
C ARG A 242 26.64 -1.82 12.84
N ILE A 243 26.84 -1.00 13.87
CA ILE A 243 26.19 -1.11 15.18
C ILE A 243 25.71 0.26 15.65
N PHE A 244 24.66 0.26 16.46
CA PHE A 244 24.21 1.43 17.19
C PHE A 244 24.92 1.58 18.53
N ARG A 245 25.29 2.82 18.84
CA ARG A 245 25.83 3.22 20.14
C ARG A 245 25.13 4.46 20.65
N GLU A 246 24.73 4.42 21.91
CA GLU A 246 24.15 5.58 22.60
C GLU A 246 25.17 6.69 22.79
N GLN A 247 24.71 7.92 22.66
CA GLN A 247 25.44 9.14 22.97
C GLN A 247 24.53 10.10 23.73
N ALA A 248 25.11 11.14 24.35
CA ALA A 248 24.37 12.07 25.18
C ALA A 248 23.22 12.80 24.44
N ASP A 249 23.36 13.06 23.14
CA ASP A 249 22.40 13.78 22.30
C ASP A 249 21.60 12.88 21.33
N GLY A 250 21.76 11.55 21.43
CA GLY A 250 20.98 10.60 20.62
C GLY A 250 21.69 9.28 20.35
N LEU A 251 21.75 8.90 19.08
CA LEU A 251 22.25 7.60 18.62
C LEU A 251 23.26 7.82 17.50
N LYS A 252 24.39 7.10 17.57
CA LYS A 252 25.41 7.10 16.53
C LYS A 252 25.59 5.71 15.94
N THR A 253 25.82 5.63 14.63
CA THR A 253 26.30 4.40 14.00
C THR A 253 27.83 4.33 14.07
N GLU A 254 28.33 3.15 14.44
CA GLU A 254 29.75 2.84 14.44
C GLU A 254 30.00 1.54 13.66
N ALA A 255 31.23 1.36 13.20
CA ALA A 255 31.68 0.08 12.66
C ALA A 255 31.95 -0.92 13.80
N PHE A 256 31.43 -2.13 13.69
CA PHE A 256 31.69 -3.23 14.61
C PHE A 256 33.19 -3.59 14.60
N ASP A 257 33.73 -3.86 13.42
CA ASP A 257 35.17 -4.04 13.15
C ASP A 257 35.69 -2.88 12.27
N PRO A 258 36.42 -1.90 12.85
CA PRO A 258 36.94 -0.76 12.11
C PRO A 258 37.89 -1.14 10.96
N LYS A 259 38.49 -2.33 10.98
CA LYS A 259 39.43 -2.77 9.93
C LYS A 259 38.74 -3.18 8.63
N ARG A 260 37.42 -3.40 8.68
CA ARG A 260 36.59 -3.84 7.54
C ARG A 260 35.80 -2.70 6.90
N VAL A 261 36.16 -1.46 7.21
CA VAL A 261 35.49 -0.28 6.67
C VAL A 261 36.25 0.18 5.44
N GLU A 262 35.64 0.04 4.27
CA GLU A 262 36.22 0.60 3.04
C GLU A 262 35.87 2.08 2.90
N ASP A 263 34.61 2.46 3.15
CA ASP A 263 34.14 3.85 3.15
C ASP A 263 33.42 4.18 4.47
N PRO A 264 34.01 5.02 5.35
CA PRO A 264 33.42 5.37 6.63
C PRO A 264 32.26 6.37 6.51
N SER A 265 32.15 7.12 5.40
CA SER A 265 31.21 8.23 5.27
C SER A 265 29.74 7.78 5.28
N LEU A 266 29.46 6.60 4.72
CA LEU A 266 28.13 5.99 4.70
C LEU A 266 27.85 5.13 5.94
N ILE A 267 28.87 4.88 6.78
CA ILE A 267 28.78 4.01 7.95
C ILE A 267 28.60 4.82 9.22
N ILE A 268 29.27 5.96 9.35
CA ILE A 268 29.34 6.72 10.60
C ILE A 268 28.51 8.01 10.46
N TYR A 269 27.31 8.00 11.02
CA TYR A 269 26.43 9.16 11.12
C TYR A 269 25.60 9.05 12.40
N SER A 270 24.88 10.12 12.74
CA SER A 270 24.00 10.15 13.90
C SER A 270 22.55 9.95 13.46
N PRO A 271 22.04 8.70 13.39
CA PRO A 271 20.67 8.42 12.96
C PRO A 271 19.61 9.06 13.84
N VAL A 272 19.91 9.37 15.11
CA VAL A 272 18.98 10.03 16.03
C VAL A 272 19.68 11.22 16.66
N ARG A 273 19.09 12.41 16.55
CA ARG A 273 19.56 13.64 17.22
C ARG A 273 18.40 14.39 17.85
N SER A 274 18.67 15.17 18.89
CA SER A 274 17.65 16.00 19.55
C SER A 274 18.06 17.47 19.53
N VAL A 275 17.15 18.36 19.14
CA VAL A 275 17.36 19.83 19.15
C VAL A 275 16.12 20.52 19.68
N GLY A 276 16.25 21.24 20.79
CA GLY A 276 15.10 21.85 21.47
C GLY A 276 14.04 20.78 21.81
N ASN A 277 12.83 20.94 21.27
CA ASN A 277 11.74 19.97 21.42
C ASN A 277 11.58 19.04 20.21
N PHE A 278 12.55 19.00 19.30
CA PHE A 278 12.51 18.12 18.12
C PHE A 278 13.41 16.91 18.32
N LEU A 279 12.90 15.73 17.95
CA LEU A 279 13.68 14.52 17.75
C LEU A 279 13.79 14.26 16.25
N ILE A 280 15.02 14.17 15.76
CA ILE A 280 15.36 13.95 14.35
C ILE A 280 15.76 12.49 14.19
N VAL A 281 15.19 11.80 13.20
CA VAL A 281 15.58 10.42 12.85
C VAL A 281 15.85 10.31 11.35
N THR A 282 16.99 9.78 10.95
CA THR A 282 17.39 9.70 9.54
C THR A 282 18.18 8.43 9.23
N ASN A 283 18.27 8.09 7.95
CA ASN A 283 19.12 7.00 7.48
C ASN A 283 20.54 7.42 7.07
N GLY A 284 20.93 8.67 7.29
CA GLY A 284 22.24 9.20 6.89
C GLY A 284 22.54 10.56 7.54
N ASP A 285 23.65 11.16 7.13
CA ASP A 285 24.19 12.44 7.62
C ASP A 285 23.29 13.67 7.39
N GLN A 286 22.17 13.53 6.70
CA GLN A 286 21.18 14.62 6.64
C GLN A 286 20.58 14.95 8.02
N SER A 287 20.75 14.09 9.04
CA SER A 287 20.40 14.43 10.41
C SER A 287 21.14 15.66 10.93
N ASP A 288 22.41 15.82 10.59
CA ASP A 288 23.21 16.99 10.98
C ASP A 288 22.72 18.24 10.25
N THR A 289 22.43 18.12 8.94
CA THR A 289 21.84 19.23 8.18
C THR A 289 20.50 19.69 8.77
N ILE A 290 19.62 18.74 9.15
CA ILE A 290 18.34 19.07 9.79
C ILE A 290 18.57 19.69 11.16
N TYR A 291 19.50 19.16 11.95
CA TYR A 291 19.85 19.68 13.28
C TYR A 291 20.30 21.14 13.20
N ASP A 292 21.22 21.46 12.30
CA ASP A 292 21.77 22.80 12.14
C ASP A 292 20.67 23.79 11.72
N PHE A 293 19.84 23.41 10.74
CA PHE A 293 18.74 24.26 10.28
C PHE A 293 17.71 24.51 11.37
N LEU A 294 17.29 23.47 12.11
CA LEU A 294 16.35 23.64 13.22
C LEU A 294 16.95 24.47 14.36
N SER A 295 18.26 24.34 14.62
CA SER A 295 18.99 25.16 15.61
C SER A 295 19.00 26.65 15.23
N GLU A 296 19.03 26.95 13.93
CA GLU A 296 18.94 28.30 13.37
C GLU A 296 17.50 28.81 13.18
N GLY A 297 16.48 28.03 13.58
CA GLY A 297 15.07 28.39 13.41
C GLY A 297 14.53 28.24 11.98
N LYS A 298 15.26 27.56 11.08
CA LYS A 298 14.81 27.17 9.74
C LYS A 298 13.98 25.89 9.80
N THR A 299 13.30 25.55 8.70
CA THR A 299 12.39 24.38 8.66
C THR A 299 13.08 23.09 8.20
N PHE A 300 12.42 21.97 8.49
CA PHE A 300 12.79 20.63 8.01
C PHE A 300 12.87 20.56 6.47
N GLU A 301 11.92 21.19 5.78
CA GLU A 301 11.85 21.25 4.33
C GLU A 301 13.01 22.06 3.75
N GLN A 302 13.33 23.21 4.36
CA GLN A 302 14.48 24.02 3.95
C GLN A 302 15.80 23.25 4.08
N ALA A 303 15.96 22.47 5.15
CA ALA A 303 17.13 21.61 5.33
C ALA A 303 17.24 20.59 4.18
N LEU A 304 16.13 19.88 3.89
CA LEU A 304 16.12 18.82 2.88
C LEU A 304 16.11 19.33 1.43
N GLN A 305 15.83 20.60 1.19
CA GLN A 305 16.07 21.24 -0.12
C GLN A 305 17.56 21.27 -0.49
N THR A 306 18.47 21.27 0.51
CA THR A 306 19.92 21.25 0.29
C THR A 306 20.48 19.83 0.07
N ARG A 307 19.64 18.80 0.22
CA ARG A 307 20.02 17.38 0.15
C ARG A 307 19.35 16.69 -1.03
N CYS A 308 19.86 15.51 -1.34
CA CYS A 308 19.28 14.59 -2.33
C CYS A 308 19.47 13.13 -1.89
N TYR A 309 18.96 12.16 -2.64
CA TYR A 309 19.25 10.73 -2.44
C TYR A 309 20.75 10.43 -2.32
N GLU A 310 21.12 9.28 -1.76
CA GLU A 310 22.52 8.91 -1.57
C GLU A 310 23.25 8.74 -2.92
N PRO A 311 24.51 9.19 -3.03
CA PRO A 311 25.29 9.07 -4.27
C PRO A 311 25.94 7.69 -4.42
N ASP A 312 25.19 6.61 -4.15
CA ASP A 312 25.66 5.22 -4.13
C ASP A 312 25.15 4.41 -5.33
N GLU A 313 25.75 4.66 -6.49
CA GLU A 313 25.46 3.88 -7.71
C GLU A 313 25.69 2.38 -7.48
N PRO A 314 24.82 1.48 -8.00
CA PRO A 314 23.64 1.73 -8.84
C PRO A 314 22.33 1.95 -8.08
N ASN A 315 22.34 1.97 -6.75
CA ASN A 315 21.12 1.94 -5.95
C ASN A 315 20.50 3.33 -5.77
N TYR A 316 21.32 4.39 -5.65
CA TYR A 316 20.84 5.76 -5.42
C TYR A 316 19.85 5.83 -4.26
N THR A 317 20.30 5.35 -3.10
CA THR A 317 19.44 4.97 -2.00
C THR A 317 18.63 6.16 -1.50
N PRO A 318 17.30 6.01 -1.33
CA PRO A 318 16.49 7.09 -0.82
C PRO A 318 16.98 7.58 0.54
N ARG A 319 16.97 8.89 0.75
CA ARG A 319 17.12 9.47 2.09
C ARG A 319 15.76 9.58 2.73
N ILE A 320 15.55 8.80 3.79
CA ILE A 320 14.36 8.85 4.63
C ILE A 320 14.66 9.63 5.89
N SER A 321 13.73 10.51 6.29
CA SER A 321 13.91 11.39 7.44
C SER A 321 12.59 11.56 8.19
N ALA A 322 12.67 11.72 9.50
CA ALA A 322 11.57 12.12 10.35
C ALA A 322 12.00 13.24 11.29
N VAL A 323 11.10 14.19 11.50
CA VAL A 323 11.21 15.20 12.57
C VAL A 323 9.97 15.08 13.44
N VAL A 324 10.18 14.75 14.71
CA VAL A 324 9.12 14.57 15.70
C VAL A 324 9.13 15.76 16.65
N LYS A 325 8.06 16.55 16.62
CA LYS A 325 7.87 17.69 17.52
C LYS A 325 7.27 17.18 18.83
N MET A 326 8.10 17.11 19.86
CA MET A 326 7.68 16.78 21.22
C MET A 326 6.93 17.95 21.87
N GLY A 327 6.05 17.63 22.82
CA GLY A 327 5.23 18.59 23.55
C GLY A 327 3.78 18.64 23.07
N LYS A 328 3.06 19.72 23.42
CA LYS A 328 1.65 19.93 23.04
C LYS A 328 1.53 21.18 22.14
N PRO A 329 1.04 21.05 20.89
CA PRO A 329 0.60 19.82 20.22
C PRO A 329 1.78 18.93 19.81
N PHE A 330 1.58 17.61 19.94
CA PHE A 330 2.48 16.59 19.41
C PHE A 330 2.20 16.38 17.93
N GLY A 331 3.24 16.26 17.12
CA GLY A 331 3.12 15.95 15.70
C GLY A 331 4.46 15.55 15.11
N TYR A 332 4.45 15.04 13.89
CA TYR A 332 5.67 14.68 13.19
C TYR A 332 5.55 14.86 11.69
N SER A 333 6.70 15.03 11.05
CA SER A 333 6.83 15.06 9.60
C SER A 333 7.77 13.95 9.16
N LEU A 334 7.43 13.30 8.04
CA LEU A 334 8.22 12.30 7.35
C LEU A 334 8.64 12.83 5.97
N SER A 335 9.82 12.45 5.50
CA SER A 335 10.28 12.79 4.15
C SER A 335 11.03 11.64 3.50
N ILE A 336 10.89 11.56 2.18
CA ILE A 336 11.61 10.65 1.30
C ILE A 336 12.20 11.46 0.14
N LEU A 337 13.53 11.44 0.00
CA LEU A 337 14.24 12.02 -1.14
C LEU A 337 14.74 10.85 -1.98
N LYS A 338 14.23 10.68 -3.20
CA LYS A 338 14.55 9.53 -4.06
C LYS A 338 14.81 9.96 -5.50
N ARG A 339 15.50 9.10 -6.24
CA ARG A 339 15.75 9.32 -7.67
C ARG A 339 14.49 8.97 -8.47
N ASN A 340 14.02 9.91 -9.29
CA ASN A 340 12.95 9.68 -10.26
C ASN A 340 13.39 10.27 -11.60
N ASN A 341 13.55 9.43 -12.63
CA ASN A 341 14.01 9.84 -13.98
C ASN A 341 15.30 10.69 -14.02
N GLY A 342 16.22 10.46 -13.07
CA GLY A 342 17.47 11.24 -12.99
C GLY A 342 17.38 12.51 -12.15
N GLU A 343 16.18 12.89 -11.71
CA GLU A 343 15.96 14.02 -10.83
C GLU A 343 15.75 13.60 -9.38
N CYS A 344 15.92 14.57 -8.49
CA CYS A 344 15.71 14.39 -7.06
C CYS A 344 14.26 14.70 -6.69
N GLU A 345 13.43 13.67 -6.59
CA GLU A 345 12.07 13.79 -6.10
C GLU A 345 12.07 13.90 -4.56
N ARG A 346 11.34 14.88 -4.03
CA ARG A 346 11.26 15.16 -2.58
C ARG A 346 9.80 15.10 -2.13
N LEU A 347 9.50 14.14 -1.28
CA LEU A 347 8.17 13.91 -0.74
C LEU A 347 8.15 14.28 0.73
N PHE A 348 7.10 14.96 1.18
CA PHE A 348 6.89 15.37 2.57
C PHE A 348 5.49 14.97 3.02
N TYR A 349 5.38 14.43 4.23
CA TYR A 349 4.13 13.99 4.84
C TYR A 349 4.07 14.53 6.27
N GLN A 350 3.00 15.24 6.62
CA GLN A 350 2.87 15.91 7.91
C GLN A 350 1.66 15.39 8.68
N TYR A 351 1.86 15.16 9.97
CA TYR A 351 0.88 14.59 10.89
C TYR A 351 0.80 15.45 12.16
N ASP A 352 -0.07 16.45 12.15
CA ASP A 352 -0.21 17.42 13.26
C ASP A 352 -1.02 16.90 14.45
N LYS A 353 -1.85 15.87 14.22
CA LYS A 353 -2.72 15.24 15.23
C LYS A 353 -2.80 13.73 14.97
N PRO A 354 -1.71 12.98 15.20
CA PRO A 354 -1.69 11.54 14.95
C PRO A 354 -2.69 10.81 15.85
N GLU A 355 -3.34 9.79 15.28
CA GLU A 355 -4.32 8.95 15.98
C GLU A 355 -3.61 8.01 16.97
N LYS A 356 -4.16 7.82 18.17
CA LYS A 356 -3.65 6.84 19.14
C LYS A 356 -3.74 5.42 18.59
N GLY A 357 -2.78 4.59 18.94
CA GLY A 357 -2.68 3.21 18.46
C GLY A 357 -2.17 3.09 17.02
N THR A 358 -1.67 4.17 16.42
CA THR A 358 -1.29 4.19 15.00
C THR A 358 0.05 4.85 14.75
N GLY A 359 0.74 4.39 13.72
CA GLY A 359 1.98 4.98 13.23
C GLY A 359 2.10 4.91 11.72
N HIS A 360 3.17 5.51 11.22
CA HIS A 360 3.53 5.50 9.81
C HIS A 360 4.95 4.99 9.64
N LEU A 361 5.11 4.00 8.78
CA LEU A 361 6.38 3.40 8.38
C LEU A 361 6.79 3.91 7.00
N ILE A 362 8.03 4.38 6.90
CA ILE A 362 8.75 4.56 5.63
C ILE A 362 10.03 3.72 5.65
N HIS A 363 10.43 3.22 4.49
CA HIS A 363 11.70 2.52 4.33
C HIS A 363 12.38 2.88 3.01
N THR A 364 13.62 2.46 2.82
CA THR A 364 14.41 2.88 1.65
C THR A 364 14.05 2.11 0.37
N TYR A 365 13.65 0.84 0.47
CA TYR A 365 13.39 0.00 -0.72
C TYR A 365 12.08 -0.76 -0.62
N GLU A 366 11.40 -0.97 -1.74
CA GLU A 366 10.14 -1.72 -1.79
C GLU A 366 10.38 -3.21 -1.54
N SER A 367 11.47 -3.76 -2.08
CA SER A 367 11.83 -5.17 -1.97
C SER A 367 13.33 -5.40 -2.22
N ASP A 368 13.76 -6.65 -2.15
CA ASP A 368 15.06 -7.05 -2.69
C ASP A 368 15.12 -6.84 -4.22
N GLY A 369 16.33 -6.77 -4.79
CA GLY A 369 16.57 -6.44 -6.19
C GLY A 369 18.02 -6.09 -6.53
N ALA A 370 18.29 -5.89 -7.83
CA ALA A 370 19.57 -5.43 -8.37
C ALA A 370 19.36 -4.62 -9.68
N PRO A 371 19.38 -3.27 -9.65
CA PRO A 371 19.48 -2.41 -8.46
C PRO A 371 18.24 -2.54 -7.56
N LEU A 372 18.36 -2.06 -6.32
CA LEU A 372 17.27 -2.14 -5.35
C LEU A 372 16.12 -1.19 -5.73
N PRO A 373 14.86 -1.65 -5.83
CA PRO A 373 13.73 -0.80 -6.16
C PRO A 373 13.44 0.16 -4.99
N PRO A 374 13.38 1.49 -5.20
CA PRO A 374 13.09 2.44 -4.13
C PRO A 374 11.66 2.26 -3.62
N PHE A 375 11.41 2.67 -2.38
CA PHE A 375 10.07 2.67 -1.80
C PHE A 375 9.08 3.53 -2.61
N GLU A 376 7.88 3.01 -2.82
CA GLU A 376 6.83 3.67 -3.60
C GLU A 376 5.56 3.99 -2.80
N GLY A 377 5.00 5.16 -3.11
CA GLY A 377 3.76 5.65 -2.50
C GLY A 377 3.95 6.33 -1.14
N PRO A 378 2.84 6.59 -0.43
CA PRO A 378 2.86 7.26 0.87
C PRO A 378 3.37 6.34 2.00
N PRO A 379 3.72 6.91 3.17
CA PRO A 379 4.02 6.13 4.37
C PRO A 379 2.93 5.10 4.67
N LYS A 380 3.34 3.87 5.02
CA LYS A 380 2.40 2.79 5.32
C LYS A 380 1.85 2.98 6.73
N LYS A 381 0.53 3.06 6.88
CA LYS A 381 -0.12 3.14 8.19
C LYS A 381 -0.04 1.78 8.89
N VAL A 382 0.35 1.77 10.15
CA VAL A 382 0.52 0.55 10.97
C VAL A 382 -0.15 0.72 12.32
N SER A 383 -0.64 -0.38 12.90
CA SER A 383 -1.11 -0.39 14.29
C SER A 383 0.08 -0.43 15.25
N LEU A 384 -0.02 0.31 16.36
CA LEU A 384 0.96 0.37 17.43
C LEU A 384 0.32 -0.04 18.75
N ALA A 385 0.55 -1.28 19.14
CA ALA A 385 0.04 -1.88 20.36
C ALA A 385 1.16 -2.50 21.19
N GLY A 386 0.88 -2.71 22.47
CA GLY A 386 1.78 -3.38 23.41
C GLY A 386 2.83 -2.46 24.02
N SER A 387 3.64 -3.05 24.91
CA SER A 387 4.74 -2.36 25.58
C SER A 387 5.92 -2.15 24.62
N ILE A 388 6.86 -1.27 25.01
CA ILE A 388 8.10 -1.07 24.26
C ILE A 388 8.86 -2.38 24.03
N ASP A 389 8.87 -3.30 25.01
CA ASP A 389 9.56 -4.57 24.90
C ASP A 389 8.90 -5.50 23.88
N ALA A 390 7.58 -5.68 23.96
CA ALA A 390 6.83 -6.49 23.00
C ALA A 390 6.95 -5.94 21.57
N PHE A 391 6.77 -4.62 21.41
CA PHE A 391 6.91 -3.96 20.11
C PHE A 391 8.34 -4.08 19.54
N THR A 392 9.36 -3.98 20.39
CA THR A 392 10.75 -4.12 19.95
C THR A 392 11.04 -5.53 19.46
N GLU A 393 10.58 -6.55 20.19
CA GLU A 393 10.72 -7.96 19.80
C GLU A 393 9.97 -8.26 18.50
N ASP A 394 8.70 -7.86 18.40
CA ASP A 394 7.87 -8.07 17.21
C ASP A 394 8.46 -7.40 15.97
N LEU A 395 8.93 -6.15 16.08
CA LEU A 395 9.58 -5.47 14.97
C LEU A 395 10.88 -6.17 14.58
N TRP A 396 11.73 -6.54 15.55
CA TRP A 396 12.99 -7.22 15.27
C TRP A 396 12.80 -8.56 14.56
N ASP A 397 11.81 -9.35 14.98
CA ASP A 397 11.51 -10.67 14.41
C ASP A 397 10.71 -10.62 13.12
N SER A 398 10.14 -9.45 12.79
CA SER A 398 9.54 -9.20 11.49
C SER A 398 10.57 -8.87 10.41
N LEU A 399 11.79 -8.48 10.79
CA LEU A 399 12.88 -8.24 9.84
C LEU A 399 13.57 -9.55 9.45
N ASP A 400 13.98 -9.67 8.19
CA ASP A 400 14.74 -10.82 7.70
C ASP A 400 15.98 -11.09 8.57
N SER A 401 16.09 -12.31 9.09
CA SER A 401 17.12 -12.67 10.07
C SER A 401 18.55 -12.63 9.50
N GLU A 402 18.70 -12.85 8.20
CA GLU A 402 20.00 -12.78 7.54
C GLU A 402 20.46 -11.32 7.43
N ASN A 403 19.54 -10.41 7.10
CA ASN A 403 19.84 -9.04 6.75
C ASN A 403 19.66 -8.02 7.87
N ARG A 404 18.90 -8.30 8.95
CA ARG A 404 18.74 -7.38 10.09
C ARG A 404 20.07 -7.10 10.80
N ILE A 405 20.38 -5.83 11.08
CA ILE A 405 21.66 -5.41 11.67
C ILE A 405 21.45 -4.74 13.02
N SER A 406 20.67 -3.66 13.06
CA SER A 406 20.44 -2.90 14.29
C SER A 406 19.02 -2.34 14.33
N LEU A 407 18.46 -2.24 15.53
CA LEU A 407 17.16 -1.67 15.80
C LEU A 407 17.25 -0.73 17.01
N PHE A 408 16.64 0.44 16.88
CA PHE A 408 16.40 1.40 17.94
C PHE A 408 14.89 1.61 18.07
N VAL A 409 14.39 1.59 19.30
CA VAL A 409 12.99 1.90 19.62
C VAL A 409 12.98 2.84 20.81
N ARG A 410 12.17 3.90 20.75
CA ARG A 410 11.97 4.85 21.85
C ARG A 410 10.48 5.11 22.05
N TYR A 411 10.05 5.02 23.30
CA TYR A 411 8.71 5.41 23.75
C TYR A 411 8.86 6.65 24.63
N THR A 412 8.09 7.70 24.36
CA THR A 412 8.10 8.94 25.15
C THR A 412 6.69 9.28 25.58
N ASN A 413 6.44 9.33 26.89
CA ASN A 413 5.14 9.70 27.43
C ASN A 413 4.83 11.17 27.10
N LEU A 414 3.71 11.42 26.41
CA LEU A 414 3.35 12.76 25.92
C LEU A 414 2.84 13.72 27.01
N GLU A 415 2.58 13.22 28.22
CA GLU A 415 2.12 14.04 29.34
C GLU A 415 3.26 14.54 30.20
N ASN A 416 4.22 13.66 30.53
CA ASN A 416 5.30 13.97 31.46
C ASN A 416 6.70 14.01 30.79
N GLY A 417 6.81 13.68 29.50
CA GLY A 417 8.05 13.74 28.74
C GLY A 417 9.07 12.63 29.07
N LYS A 418 8.77 11.71 29.99
CA LYS A 418 9.67 10.60 30.32
C LYS A 418 9.78 9.65 29.13
N SER A 419 11.00 9.23 28.82
CA SER A 419 11.26 8.32 27.72
C SER A 419 12.02 7.07 28.13
N GLU A 420 11.67 5.97 27.49
CA GLU A 420 12.40 4.70 27.53
C GLU A 420 12.88 4.36 26.13
N GLN A 421 14.02 3.67 26.02
CA GLN A 421 14.54 3.20 24.75
C GLN A 421 15.09 1.79 24.83
N ARG A 422 15.15 1.12 23.68
CA ARG A 422 15.74 -0.19 23.46
C ARG A 422 16.63 -0.15 22.24
N ILE A 423 17.79 -0.78 22.33
CA ILE A 423 18.72 -0.94 21.23
C ILE A 423 19.06 -2.42 21.10
N ILE A 424 18.91 -2.94 19.89
CA ILE A 424 19.34 -4.28 19.51
C ILE A 424 20.39 -4.15 18.43
N ASN A 425 21.53 -4.80 18.61
CA ASN A 425 22.55 -4.99 17.59
C ASN A 425 22.74 -6.49 17.36
N LYS A 426 22.77 -6.91 16.09
CA LYS A 426 23.08 -8.29 15.69
C LYS A 426 24.51 -8.66 16.10
N ASN A 427 25.46 -7.74 15.88
CA ASN A 427 26.83 -7.88 16.33
C ASN A 427 27.00 -7.17 17.67
N LYS A 428 27.54 -7.85 18.68
CA LYS A 428 27.82 -7.28 20.01
C LYS A 428 29.33 -7.24 20.23
N ARG A 429 29.83 -6.10 20.74
CA ARG A 429 31.21 -5.99 21.23
C ARG A 429 31.34 -6.56 22.63
#